data_AF-A0A6G8G1T4-F1
#
_entry.id   AF-A0A6G8G1T4-F1
#
_cell.length_a   1.000
_cell.length_b   1.000
_cell.length_c   1.000
_cell.angle_alpha   90.00
_cell.angle_beta   90.00
_cell.angle_gamma   90.00
#
_symmetry.space_group_name_H-M   'P 1'
#
loop_
_entity.id
_entity.type
_entity.pdbx_description
1 polymer ?
#
loop_
_entity_poly.entity_id
_entity_poly.type
_entity_poly.pdbx_seq_one_letter_code
_entity_poly.pdbx_strand_id
1 'polypeptide(L)'
;MGIIGWIIIGGLAGWIASKIMNTDAQQGIILNIVVGIIGGLLGGFLLGVFGVDTKGSGIIISFITALVGACILLFIVKAVTKRA
;
A
#
# COMPACT_ATOMS: atom_id res chain seq x y z
N MET A 1 -4.10 -15.28 6.29
CA MET A 1 -2.75 -14.77 6.56
C MET A 1 -2.71 -14.19 7.95
N GLY A 2 -1.97 -14.76 8.89
CA GLY A 2 -1.86 -14.18 10.25
C GLY A 2 -1.36 -12.73 10.23
N ILE A 3 -1.63 -11.98 11.31
CA ILE A 3 -1.31 -10.55 11.45
C ILE A 3 0.14 -10.22 11.07
N ILE A 4 1.08 -11.12 11.38
CA ILE A 4 2.52 -10.97 11.07
C ILE A 4 2.77 -10.93 9.55
N GLY A 5 2.15 -11.82 8.78
CA GLY A 5 2.32 -11.86 7.32
C GLY A 5 1.74 -10.62 6.63
N TRP A 6 0.63 -10.09 7.15
CA TRP A 6 0.02 -8.87 6.65
C TRP A 6 0.90 -7.63 6.88
N ILE A 7 1.56 -7.54 8.04
CA ILE A 7 2.49 -6.44 8.35
C ILE A 7 3.74 -6.52 7.45
N ILE A 8 4.30 -7.71 7.23
CA ILE A 8 5.47 -7.87 6.36
C ILE A 8 5.14 -7.50 4.90
N ILE A 9 4.03 -8.01 4.38
CA ILE A 9 3.55 -7.73 3.02
C ILE A 9 3.20 -6.25 2.86
N GLY A 10 2.48 -5.67 3.83
CA GLY A 10 2.10 -4.26 3.83
C GLY A 10 3.33 -3.36 3.89
N GLY A 11 4.30 -3.64 4.76
CA GLY A 11 5.55 -2.87 4.86
C GLY A 11 6.39 -2.95 3.58
N LEU A 12 6.52 -4.13 2.98
CA LEU A 12 7.20 -4.30 1.68
C LEU A 12 6.48 -3.56 0.56
N ALA A 13 5.16 -3.66 0.49
CA ALA A 13 4.35 -2.96 -0.51
C ALA A 13 4.46 -1.44 -0.37
N GLY A 14 4.41 -0.91 0.86
CA GLY A 14 4.59 0.51 1.15
C GLY A 14 5.98 1.03 0.77
N TRP A 15 7.04 0.26 1.05
CA TRP A 15 8.41 0.60 0.65
C TRP A 15 8.64 0.55 -0.86
N ILE A 16 8.03 -0.41 -1.57
CA ILE A 16 8.13 -0.46 -3.04
C ILE A 16 7.33 0.70 -3.65
N ALA A 17 6.15 1.00 -3.12
CA ALA A 17 5.33 2.12 -3.57
C ALA A 17 6.04 3.48 -3.35
N SER A 18 6.72 3.68 -2.22
CA SER A 18 7.50 4.90 -1.96
C SER A 18 8.64 5.08 -2.96
N LYS A 19 9.25 3.96 -3.40
CA LYS A 19 10.37 3.98 -4.34
C LYS A 19 9.89 4.32 -5.74
N ILE A 20 8.76 3.73 -6.16
CA ILE A 20 8.09 4.06 -7.41
C ILE A 20 7.71 5.55 -7.43
N MET A 21 7.19 6.06 -6.31
CA MET A 21 6.74 7.44 -6.20
C MET A 21 7.87 8.44 -5.90
N ASN A 22 9.13 8.00 -5.78
CA ASN A 22 10.26 8.84 -5.37
C ASN A 22 10.00 9.62 -4.07
N THR A 23 9.18 9.07 -3.15
CA THR A 23 8.90 9.67 -1.84
C THR A 23 9.74 9.07 -0.72
N ASP A 24 10.57 8.06 -0.99
CA ASP A 24 11.46 7.41 -0.01
C ASP A 24 12.26 8.39 0.85
N ALA A 25 12.84 9.43 0.22
CA ALA A 25 13.68 10.41 0.92
C ALA A 25 12.90 11.27 1.93
N GLN A 26 11.59 11.42 1.75
CA GLN A 26 10.74 12.27 2.58
C GLN A 26 9.89 11.47 3.57
N GLN A 27 9.68 10.18 3.30
CA GLN A 27 8.81 9.30 4.09
C GLN A 27 9.59 8.46 5.11
N GLY A 28 10.79 7.98 4.77
CA GLY A 28 11.54 7.08 5.65
C GLY A 28 10.78 5.77 5.97
N ILE A 29 11.39 4.92 6.80
CA ILE A 29 10.89 3.56 7.08
C ILE A 29 9.52 3.57 7.78
N ILE A 30 9.29 4.53 8.69
CA ILE A 30 8.06 4.58 9.48
C ILE A 30 6.85 4.95 8.61
N LEU A 31 6.94 6.00 7.78
CA LEU A 31 5.82 6.30 6.89
C LEU A 31 5.62 5.22 5.84
N ASN A 32 6.67 4.55 5.36
CA ASN A 32 6.49 3.46 4.39
C ASN A 32 5.64 2.31 4.97
N ILE A 33 5.83 1.97 6.25
CA ILE A 33 5.00 0.98 6.95
C ILE A 33 3.57 1.49 7.09
N VAL A 34 3.37 2.75 7.52
CA VAL A 34 2.03 3.36 7.70
C VAL A 34 1.28 3.44 6.37
N VAL A 35 1.93 3.92 5.32
CA VAL A 35 1.41 3.97 3.95
C VAL A 35 1.10 2.58 3.45
N GLY A 36 1.94 1.60 3.74
CA GLY A 36 1.72 0.20 3.40
C GLY A 36 0.47 -0.38 4.05
N ILE A 37 0.24 -0.08 5.33
CA ILE A 37 -0.94 -0.51 6.08
C ILE A 37 -2.21 0.18 5.56
N ILE A 38 -2.19 1.51 5.44
CA ILE A 38 -3.34 2.31 4.98
C ILE A 38 -3.65 2.01 3.51
N GLY A 39 -2.61 1.87 2.68
CA GLY A 39 -2.70 1.46 1.29
C GLY A 39 -3.20 0.03 1.13
N GLY A 40 -2.80 -0.89 2.02
CA GLY A 40 -3.38 -2.23 2.14
C GLY A 40 -4.88 -2.22 2.35
N LEU A 41 -5.36 -1.40 3.28
CA LEU A 41 -6.77 -1.24 3.60
C LEU A 41 -7.55 -0.62 2.43
N LEU A 42 -7.04 0.47 1.84
CA LEU A 42 -7.66 1.13 0.70
C LEU A 42 -7.66 0.27 -0.57
N GLY A 43 -6.56 -0.40 -0.86
CA GLY A 43 -6.41 -1.31 -1.99
C GLY A 43 -7.35 -2.52 -1.86
N GLY A 44 -7.43 -3.11 -0.67
CA GLY A 44 -8.37 -4.18 -0.35
C GLY A 44 -9.83 -3.75 -0.49
N PHE A 45 -10.18 -2.54 -0.04
CA PHE A 45 -11.51 -1.98 -0.19
C PHE A 45 -11.86 -1.73 -1.67
N LEU A 46 -10.96 -1.09 -2.44
CA LEU A 46 -11.14 -0.86 -3.87
C LEU A 46 -11.31 -2.16 -4.64
N LEU A 47 -10.41 -3.14 -4.43
CA LEU A 47 -10.48 -4.41 -5.14
C LEU A 47 -11.70 -5.26 -4.72
N GLY A 48 -12.16 -5.12 -3.48
CA GLY A 48 -13.44 -5.68 -3.04
C GLY A 48 -14.65 -5.06 -3.75
N VAL A 49 -14.64 -3.75 -4.02
CA VAL A 49 -15.69 -3.06 -4.80
C VAL A 49 -15.66 -3.47 -6.28
N PHE A 50 -14.47 -3.75 -6.83
CA PHE A 50 -14.30 -4.28 -8.19
C PHE A 50 -14.63 -5.79 -8.33
N GLY A 51 -15.14 -6.43 -7.28
CA GLY A 51 -15.53 -7.85 -7.30
C GLY A 51 -14.35 -8.83 -7.26
N VAL A 52 -13.15 -8.36 -6.91
CA VAL A 52 -11.96 -9.21 -6.73
C VAL A 52 -11.93 -9.70 -5.28
N ASP A 53 -12.13 -11.00 -5.09
CA ASP A 53 -12.12 -11.63 -3.77
C ASP A 53 -10.69 -11.70 -3.19
N THR A 54 -10.29 -10.59 -2.56
CA THR A 54 -8.99 -10.42 -1.91
C THR A 54 -8.87 -11.24 -0.63
N LYS A 55 -10.01 -11.67 -0.06
CA LYS A 55 -10.08 -12.50 1.14
C LYS A 55 -9.60 -13.94 0.93
N GLY A 56 -9.65 -14.47 -0.29
CA GLY A 56 -9.32 -15.87 -0.61
C GLY A 56 -8.10 -16.10 -1.52
N SER A 57 -7.66 -15.07 -2.26
CA SER A 57 -6.79 -15.27 -3.45
C SER A 57 -5.28 -15.42 -3.19
N GLY A 58 -4.85 -15.71 -1.96
CA GLY A 58 -3.45 -16.00 -1.63
C GLY A 58 -2.54 -14.78 -1.46
N ILE A 59 -1.30 -15.06 -1.04
CA ILE A 59 -0.26 -14.07 -0.64
C ILE A 59 -0.01 -13.03 -1.74
N ILE A 60 -0.03 -13.47 -3.01
CA ILE A 60 0.31 -12.67 -4.17
C ILE A 60 -0.77 -11.60 -4.45
N ILE A 61 -2.06 -11.98 -4.43
CA ILE A 61 -3.14 -11.01 -4.66
C ILE A 61 -3.18 -10.00 -3.51
N SER A 62 -3.03 -10.43 -2.26
CA SER A 62 -2.92 -9.54 -1.09
C SER A 62 -1.76 -8.54 -1.20
N PHE A 63 -0.62 -8.97 -1.74
CA PHE A 63 0.52 -8.09 -1.97
C PHE A 63 0.24 -7.07 -3.08
N ILE A 64 -0.34 -7.50 -4.20
CA ILE A 64 -0.69 -6.61 -5.31
C ILE A 64 -1.76 -5.60 -4.89
N THR A 65 -2.79 -6.03 -4.14
CA THR A 65 -3.81 -5.12 -3.57
C THR A 65 -3.15 -4.03 -2.74
N ALA A 66 -2.27 -4.43 -1.81
CA ALA A 66 -1.60 -3.50 -0.92
C ALA A 66 -0.65 -2.56 -1.67
N LEU A 67 0.06 -3.07 -2.67
CA LEU A 67 0.93 -2.28 -3.53
C LEU A 67 0.13 -1.23 -4.32
N VAL A 68 -0.97 -1.64 -4.96
CA VAL A 68 -1.81 -0.73 -5.75
C VAL A 68 -2.43 0.33 -4.85
N GLY A 69 -2.98 -0.06 -3.70
CA GLY A 69 -3.56 0.89 -2.75
C GLY A 69 -2.52 1.84 -2.13
N ALA A 70 -1.31 1.35 -1.84
CA ALA A 70 -0.20 2.19 -1.37
C ALA A 70 0.26 3.18 -2.46
N CYS A 71 0.38 2.73 -3.72
CA CYS A 71 0.68 3.61 -4.84
C CYS A 71 -0.39 4.71 -4.99
N ILE A 72 -1.68 4.38 -4.91
CA ILE A 72 -2.76 5.38 -5.01
C ILE A 72 -2.70 6.36 -3.84
N LEU A 73 -2.51 5.86 -2.60
CA LEU A 73 -2.39 6.71 -1.42
C LEU A 73 -1.22 7.69 -1.56
N LEU A 74 -0.05 7.18 -1.96
CA LEU A 74 1.14 8.00 -2.18
C LEU A 74 0.96 8.99 -3.32
N PHE A 75 0.25 8.62 -4.39
CA PHE A 75 -0.07 9.54 -5.45
C PHE A 75 -0.89 10.72 -4.94
N ILE A 76 -1.93 10.45 -4.13
CA ILE A 76 -2.78 11.49 -3.53
C ILE A 76 -1.97 12.33 -2.54
N VAL A 77 -1.22 11.70 -1.63
CA VAL A 77 -0.37 12.40 -0.65
C VAL A 77 0.63 13.28 -1.39
N LYS A 78 1.33 12.76 -2.40
CA LYS A 78 2.28 13.54 -3.20
C LYS A 78 1.60 14.66 -3.98
N ALA A 79 0.40 14.45 -4.54
CA ALA A 79 -0.35 15.49 -5.25
C ALA A 79 -0.80 16.62 -4.30
N VAL A 80 -1.18 16.29 -3.07
CA VAL A 80 -1.57 17.25 -2.03
C VAL A 80 -0.33 17.95 -1.44
N THR A 81 0.75 17.21 -1.19
CA THR A 81 2.01 17.71 -0.64
C THR A 81 2.84 18.50 -1.65
N LYS A 82 2.70 18.27 -2.97
CA LYS A 82 3.34 19.11 -4.01
C LYS A 82 2.81 20.54 -4.08
N ARG A 83 1.98 20.97 -3.14
CA ARG A 83 1.52 22.34 -3.01
C ARG A 83 2.38 23.10 -1.99
N ALA A 84 3.59 23.46 -2.40
CA ALA A 84 4.33 24.67 -1.99
C ALA A 84 5.58 24.79 -2.87
#